data_AF-A0A535VSM2-F1
#
_entry.id   AF-A0A535VSM2-F1
#
_cell.length_a   1.000
_cell.length_b   1.000
_cell.length_c   1.000
_cell.angle_alpha   90.00
_cell.angle_beta   90.00
_cell.angle_gamma   90.00
#
_symmetry.space_group_name_H-M   'P 1'
#
loop_
_entity.id
_entity.type
_entity.pdbx_description
1 polymer ?
#
loop_
_entity_poly.entity_id
_entity_poly.type
_entity_poly.pdbx_seq_one_letter_code
_entity_poly.pdbx_strand_id
1 'polypeptide(L)' 'MSAAFVGRRVELALLDSVCSRANADNRPAAALISGVPGSGKSRLLAEMRSRRRATHVLGVVGYESALQVPLAAAANLL' A
#
# COMPACT_ATOMS: atom_id res chain seq x y z
N MET A 1 -11.01 -16.51 -6.07
CA MET A 1 -11.02 -16.74 -4.60
C MET A 1 -9.66 -16.35 -4.04
N SER A 2 -9.59 -15.33 -3.20
CA SER A 2 -8.33 -14.97 -2.54
C SER A 2 -8.19 -15.82 -1.27
N ALA A 3 -7.08 -16.55 -1.12
CA ALA A 3 -6.81 -17.34 0.06
C ALA A 3 -6.88 -16.49 1.35
N ALA A 4 -7.25 -17.08 2.48
CA ALA A 4 -7.34 -16.36 3.75
C ALA A 4 -6.01 -15.63 4.06
N PHE A 5 -6.09 -14.37 4.52
CA PHE A 5 -4.92 -13.63 4.95
C PHE A 5 -4.48 -14.11 6.33
N VAL A 6 -3.33 -14.77 6.41
CA VAL A 6 -2.80 -15.36 7.65
C VAL A 6 -1.53 -14.66 8.09
N GLY A 7 -1.42 -14.39 9.40
CA GLY A 7 -0.27 -13.71 10.00
C GLY A 7 -0.26 -12.19 9.77
N ARG A 8 0.89 -11.57 10.03
CA ARG A 8 1.16 -10.14 9.74
C ARG A 8 0.22 -9.13 10.41
N ARG A 9 -0.41 -9.53 11.53
CA ARG A 9 -1.35 -8.68 12.28
C ARG A 9 -0.68 -7.43 12.85
N VAL A 10 0.57 -7.55 13.26
CA VAL A 10 1.35 -6.44 13.84
C VAL A 10 1.62 -5.39 12.76
N GLU A 11 2.07 -5.81 11.59
CA GLU A 11 2.37 -4.93 10.46
C GLU A 11 1.11 -4.23 9.95
N LEU A 12 -0.01 -4.95 9.86
CA LEU A 12 -1.30 -4.32 9.56
C LEU A 12 -1.68 -3.26 10.60
N ALA A 13 -1.54 -3.56 11.90
CA ALA A 13 -1.85 -2.60 12.96
C ALA A 13 -0.93 -1.37 12.93
N LEU A 14 0.35 -1.55 12.58
CA LEU A 14 1.29 -0.45 12.41
C LEU A 14 0.87 0.47 11.25
N LEU A 15 0.55 -0.09 10.09
CA LEU A 15 0.05 0.70 8.94
C LEU A 15 -1.26 1.42 9.28
N ASP A 16 -2.16 0.75 9.99
CA ASP A 16 -3.41 1.30 10.48
C ASP A 16 -3.19 2.50 11.41
N SER A 17 -2.21 2.40 12.32
CA SER A 17 -1.82 3.49 13.22
C SER A 17 -1.22 4.70 12.49
N VAL A 18 -0.47 4.47 11.40
CA VAL A 18 0.11 5.55 10.59
C VAL A 18 -1.01 6.34 9.92
N CYS A 19 -1.97 5.67 9.29
CA CYS A 19 -3.12 6.33 8.68
C CYS A 19 -3.99 7.06 9.70
N SER A 20 -4.25 6.44 10.85
CA SER A 20 -5.08 7.07 11.90
C SER A 20 -4.45 8.35 12.44
N ARG A 21 -3.14 8.35 12.67
CA ARG A 21 -2.39 9.55 13.09
C ARG A 21 -2.38 10.61 12.01
N ALA A 22 -2.11 10.24 10.76
CA ALA A 22 -2.13 11.17 9.63
C ALA A 22 -3.48 11.89 9.48
N ASN A 23 -4.58 11.15 9.64
CA ASN A 23 -5.93 11.72 9.59
C ASN A 23 -6.22 12.62 10.80
N ALA A 24 -5.85 12.20 12.02
CA ALA A 24 -6.10 12.95 13.24
C ALA A 24 -5.33 14.27 13.26
N ASP A 25 -4.06 14.24 12.85
CA ASP A 25 -3.19 15.42 12.84
C ASP A 25 -3.37 16.29 11.59
N ASN A 26 -4.19 15.84 10.63
CA ASN A 26 -4.36 16.41 9.30
C ASN A 26 -3.01 16.69 8.62
N ARG A 27 -2.09 15.72 8.72
CA ARG A 27 -0.71 15.81 8.23
C ARG A 27 -0.35 14.60 7.37
N PRO A 28 0.41 14.78 6.28
CA PRO A 28 0.83 13.67 5.45
C PRO A 28 1.77 12.73 6.21
N ALA A 29 1.65 11.43 5.97
CA ALA A 29 2.54 10.41 6.51
C ALA A 29 2.94 9.41 5.42
N ALA A 30 4.12 8.83 5.58
CA ALA A 30 4.64 7.80 4.69
C ALA A 30 5.06 6.56 5.49
N ALA A 31 4.84 5.38 4.91
CA ALA A 31 5.30 4.11 5.45
C ALA A 31 6.04 3.33 4.36
N LEU A 32 7.22 2.82 4.69
CA LEU A 32 8.04 1.98 3.81
C LEU A 32 7.91 0.52 4.22
N ILE A 33 7.55 -0.34 3.27
CA ILE A 33 7.46 -1.79 3.48
C ILE A 33 8.59 -2.46 2.70
N SER A 34 9.60 -2.93 3.40
CA SER A 34 10.71 -3.71 2.85
C SER A 34 10.62 -5.17 3.29
N GLY A 35 11.35 -6.04 2.59
CA GLY A 35 11.40 -7.47 2.91
C GLY A 35 11.70 -8.32 1.69
N VAL A 36 12.03 -9.59 1.93
CA VAL A 36 12.43 -10.54 0.88
C VAL A 36 11.36 -10.68 -0.21
N PRO A 37 11.72 -11.00 -1.46
CA PRO A 37 10.77 -11.39 -2.50
C PRO A 37 9.85 -12.52 -2.00
N GLY A 38 8.57 -12.49 -2.39
CA GLY A 38 7.60 -13.50 -1.94
C GLY A 38 7.08 -13.37 -0.49
N SER A 39 7.61 -12.45 0.34
CA SER A 39 7.16 -12.24 1.75
C SER A 39 5.75 -11.64 1.93
N GLY A 40 4.95 -11.58 0.87
CA GLY A 40 3.57 -11.11 0.94
C GLY A 40 3.38 -9.59 1.10
N LYS A 41 4.37 -8.75 0.75
CA LYS A 41 4.26 -7.28 0.83
C LYS A 41 3.05 -6.72 0.04
N SER A 42 2.89 -7.16 -1.21
CA SER A 42 1.74 -6.75 -2.04
C SER A 42 0.42 -7.27 -1.47
N ARG A 43 0.43 -8.45 -0.85
CA ARG A 43 -0.74 -9.03 -0.18
C ARG A 43 -1.11 -8.24 1.08
N LEU A 44 -0.13 -7.80 1.86
CA LEU A 44 -0.30 -6.93 3.03
C LEU A 44 -0.94 -5.59 2.64
N LEU A 45 -0.45 -4.94 1.57
CA LEU A 45 -1.04 -3.70 1.06
C LEU A 45 -2.47 -3.90 0.54
N ALA A 46 -2.75 -5.01 -0.16
CA ALA A 46 -4.09 -5.33 -0.62
C ALA A 46 -5.06 -5.54 0.56
N GLU A 47 -4.61 -6.21 1.62
CA GLU A 47 -5.39 -6.44 2.83
C GLU A 47 -5.66 -5.15 3.61
N MET A 48 -4.68 -4.24 3.68
CA MET A 48 -4.90 -2.92 4.26
C MET A 48 -5.95 -2.13 3.46
N ARG A 49 -5.86 -2.16 2.12
CA ARG A 49 -6.82 -1.48 1.23
C ARG A 49 -8.24 -2.04 1.37
N SER A 50 -8.41 -3.34 1.55
CA SER A 50 -9.76 -3.93 1.73
C SER A 50 -10.40 -3.54 3.07
N ARG A 51 -9.59 -3.31 4.11
CA ARG A 51 -10.07 -2.98 5.46
C ARG A 51 -10.39 -1.51 5.66
N ARG A 52 -9.71 -0.61 4.94
CA ARG A 52 -9.94 0.84 5.05
C ARG A 52 -10.71 1.37 3.85
N ARG A 53 -11.85 2.01 4.13
CA ARG A 53 -12.55 2.85 3.15
C ARG A 53 -11.86 4.21 3.06
N ALA A 54 -10.83 4.30 2.22
CA ALA A 54 -10.31 5.59 1.81
C ALA A 54 -11.21 6.19 0.72
N THR A 55 -11.38 7.51 0.73
CA THR A 55 -12.16 8.22 -0.30
C THR A 55 -11.53 8.05 -1.68
N HIS A 56 -10.19 8.02 -1.75
CA HIS A 56 -9.42 7.83 -2.97
C HIS A 56 -8.22 6.93 -2.70
N VAL A 57 -7.99 5.92 -3.54
CA VAL A 57 -6.83 5.02 -3.48
C VAL A 57 -6.10 5.08 -4.80
N LEU A 58 -4.83 5.49 -4.75
CA LEU A 58 -3.93 5.47 -5.90
C LEU A 58 -2.95 4.30 -5.78
N GLY A 59 -2.84 3.49 -6.84
CA GLY A 59 -1.87 2.41 -6.96
C GLY A 59 -0.94 2.64 -8.13
N VAL A 60 0.36 2.74 -7.85
CA VAL A 60 1.42 2.89 -8.86
C VAL A 60 2.38 1.72 -8.69
N VAL A 61 2.75 1.07 -9.79
CA VAL A 61 3.75 -0.01 -9.80
C VAL A 61 4.95 0.49 -10.59
N GLY A 62 6.12 0.51 -9.95
CA GLY A 62 7.37 0.78 -10.65
C GLY A 62 7.70 -0.38 -11.59
N TYR A 63 7.86 -0.10 -12.88
CA TYR A 63 8.41 -1.04 -13.84
C TYR A 63 9.87 -0.66 -14.11
N GLU A 64 10.80 -1.58 -13.85
CA GLU A 64 12.25 -1.30 -13.92
C GLU A 64 12.78 -1.16 -15.36
N SER A 65 12.00 -1.45 -16.40
CA SER A 65 12.45 -1.18 -17.78
C SER A 65 12.29 0.31 -18.11
N ALA A 66 13.41 1.03 -18.01
CA ALA A 66 13.65 2.40 -18.47
C ALA A 66 12.98 3.54 -17.67
N LEU A 67 13.51 3.80 -16.48
CA LEU A 67 13.95 5.08 -15.87
C LEU A 67 13.37 6.48 -16.24
N GLN A 68 12.33 6.68 -17.05
CA GLN A 68 11.94 8.06 -17.46
C GLN A 68 10.44 8.36 -17.65
N VAL A 69 9.47 7.54 -17.20
CA VAL A 69 8.06 7.98 -17.28
C VAL A 69 7.23 7.60 -16.04
N PRO A 70 7.21 8.47 -14.99
CA PRO A 70 6.28 8.32 -13.86
C PRO A 70 4.81 8.26 -14.29
N LEU A 71 4.45 8.91 -15.40
CA LEU A 71 3.07 8.96 -15.92
C LEU A 71 2.55 7.61 -16.43
N ALA A 72 3.41 6.75 -16.98
CA ALA A 72 3.00 5.44 -17.48
C ALA A 72 2.58 4.48 -16.35
N ALA A 73 3.22 4.60 -15.18
CA ALA A 73 2.83 3.87 -13.97
C ALA A 73 1.50 4.36 -13.37
N ALA A 74 1.04 5.55 -13.80
CA ALA A 74 -0.25 6.14 -13.51
C ALA A 74 -1.26 5.99 -14.68
N ALA A 75 -0.98 5.19 -15.72
CA ALA A 75 -1.83 5.08 -16.90
C ALA A 75 -3.26 4.62 -16.61
N ASN A 76 -3.50 3.86 -15.53
CA ASN A 76 -4.86 3.51 -15.09
C ASN A 76 -5.64 4.70 -14.49
N LEU A 77 -5.09 5.92 -14.53
CA LEU A 77 -5.71 7.17 -14.10
C LEU A 77 -6.18 8.06 -15.28
N LEU A 78 -5.85 7.69 -16.52
CA LEU A 78 -6.21 8.40 -17.76
C LEU A 78 -7.21 7.56 -18.56
#